data_AF-A0A2H6FS68-F1
#
_entry.id   AF-A0A2H6FS68-F1
#
_cell.length_a   1.000
_cell.length_b   1.000
_cell.length_c   1.000
_cell.angle_alpha   90.00
_cell.angle_beta   90.00
_cell.angle_gamma   90.00
#
_symmetry.space_group_name_H-M   'P 1'
#
loop_
_entity.id
_entity.type
_entity.pdbx_description
1 polymer ?
#
loop_
_entity_poly.entity_id
_entity_poly.type
_entity_poly.pdbx_seq_one_letter_code
_entity_poly.pdbx_strand_id
1 'polypeptide(L)'
;MLLIENEPVIRLGFFSGVFAVMSVWELASPRRKLTTSKPVRWFSNLSITFLNSVFVRLIFPAAAVGTALLSAEQGWGLFHAVRVPELAAGLITIIFLDLIIYFQDLPGTACKRAY
;
A
#
# COMPACT_ATOMS: atom_id res chain seq x y z
N MET A 1 3.47 -7.32 21.25
CA MET A 1 4.25 -6.09 20.98
C MET A 1 5.44 -6.38 20.05
N LEU A 2 6.34 -7.32 20.38
CA LEU A 2 7.49 -7.70 19.54
C LEU A 2 7.18 -8.11 18.08
N LEU A 3 6.00 -8.68 17.82
CA LEU A 3 5.59 -9.11 16.46
C LEU A 3 5.17 -7.94 15.55
N ILE A 4 4.64 -6.86 16.10
CA ILE A 4 4.14 -5.70 15.32
C ILE A 4 5.30 -4.78 14.95
N GLU A 5 6.25 -4.56 15.86
CA GLU A 5 7.44 -3.74 15.58
C GLU A 5 8.34 -4.38 14.51
N ASN A 6 8.39 -5.72 14.47
CA ASN A 6 9.23 -6.46 13.53
C ASN A 6 8.49 -6.98 12.29
N GLU A 7 7.20 -6.64 12.12
CA GLU A 7 6.40 -7.07 10.96
C GLU A 7 7.10 -6.80 9.61
N PRO A 8 7.76 -5.65 9.36
CA PRO A 8 8.47 -5.41 8.11
C PRO A 8 9.66 -6.35 7.92
N VAL A 9 10.40 -6.61 9.00
CA VAL A 9 11.59 -7.47 9.01
C VAL A 9 11.19 -8.92 8.78
N ILE A 10 10.12 -9.37 9.43
CA ILE A 10 9.58 -10.72 9.28
C ILE A 10 9.07 -10.93 7.85
N ARG A 11 8.32 -9.98 7.29
CA ARG A 11 7.81 -10.06 5.91
C ARG A 11 8.95 -10.11 4.89
N LEU A 12 9.97 -9.25 5.07
CA LEU A 12 11.15 -9.24 4.21
C LEU A 12 11.95 -10.54 4.35
N GLY A 13 12.09 -11.06 5.57
CA GLY A 13 12.76 -12.33 5.86
C GLY A 13 12.08 -13.51 5.20
N PHE A 14 10.75 -13.63 5.31
CA PHE A 14 9.99 -14.68 4.63
C PHE A 14 10.07 -14.55 3.10
N PHE A 15 9.94 -13.34 2.56
CA PHE A 15 10.06 -13.11 1.11
C PHE A 15 11.44 -13.52 0.59
N SER A 16 12.50 -13.09 1.28
CA SER A 16 13.89 -13.38 0.94
C SER A 16 14.21 -14.87 1.11
N GLY A 17 13.68 -15.51 2.16
CA GLY A 17 13.85 -16.94 2.43
C GLY A 17 13.18 -17.82 1.37
N VAL A 18 11.91 -17.55 1.05
CA VAL A 18 11.20 -18.27 -0.02
C VAL A 18 11.87 -18.03 -1.38
N PHE A 19 12.29 -16.80 -1.64
CA PHE A 19 13.04 -16.47 -2.86
C PHE A 19 14.36 -17.24 -2.95
N ALA A 20 15.13 -17.34 -1.85
CA ALA A 20 16.36 -18.11 -1.77
C ALA A 20 16.12 -19.62 -1.99
N VAL A 21 15.08 -20.19 -1.37
CA VAL A 21 14.70 -21.60 -1.57
C VAL A 21 14.34 -21.86 -3.03
N MET A 22 13.50 -21.01 -3.62
CA MET A 22 13.07 -21.15 -5.01
C MET A 22 14.24 -20.97 -6.00
N SER A 23 15.17 -20.04 -5.73
CA SER A 23 16.34 -19.82 -6.57
C SER A 23 17.34 -20.98 -6.51
N VAL A 24 17.57 -21.57 -5.33
CA VAL A 24 18.39 -22.80 -5.18
C VAL A 24 17.71 -23.98 -5.87
N TRP A 25 16.40 -24.14 -5.71
CA TRP A 25 15.63 -25.21 -6.35
C TRP A 25 15.66 -25.13 -7.89
N GLU A 26 15.54 -23.91 -8.44
CA GLU A 26 15.60 -23.63 -9.88
C GLU A 26 17.02 -23.84 -10.47
N LEU A 27 18.05 -23.86 -9.62
CA LEU A 27 19.42 -24.24 -9.96
C LEU A 27 19.59 -25.78 -9.96
N ALA A 28 19.03 -26.46 -8.96
CA ALA A 28 19.18 -27.90 -8.76
C ALA A 28 18.43 -28.76 -9.79
N SER A 29 17.30 -28.28 -10.35
CA SER A 29 16.52 -29.05 -11.32
C SER A 29 15.98 -28.19 -12.48
N PRO A 30 16.83 -27.82 -13.47
CA PRO A 30 16.40 -27.02 -14.62
C PRO A 30 15.56 -27.87 -15.59
N ARG A 31 14.22 -27.78 -15.51
CA ARG A 31 13.30 -28.61 -16.30
C ARG A 31 12.87 -28.06 -17.68
N ARG A 32 13.27 -26.84 -18.11
CA ARG A 32 12.86 -26.25 -19.41
C ARG A 32 13.94 -25.36 -20.06
N LYS A 33 13.97 -25.31 -21.40
CA LYS A 33 14.75 -24.32 -22.18
C LYS A 33 14.22 -22.92 -21.89
N LEU A 34 15.06 -22.05 -21.35
CA LEU A 34 14.69 -20.69 -20.93
C LEU A 34 14.67 -19.76 -22.15
N THR A 35 13.53 -19.11 -22.40
CA THR A 35 13.38 -18.03 -23.39
C THR A 35 13.84 -16.66 -22.85
N THR A 36 14.07 -16.55 -21.55
CA THR A 36 14.53 -15.33 -20.86
C THR A 36 15.59 -15.67 -19.82
N SER A 37 16.55 -14.77 -19.60
CA SER A 37 17.65 -15.02 -18.66
C SER A 37 17.13 -15.08 -17.21
N LYS A 38 17.53 -16.13 -16.47
CA LYS A 38 17.18 -16.35 -15.06
C LYS A 38 17.41 -15.12 -14.16
N PRO A 39 18.57 -14.41 -14.22
CA PRO A 39 18.82 -13.28 -13.33
C PRO A 39 17.90 -12.08 -13.59
N VAL A 40 17.44 -11.87 -14.83
CA VAL A 40 16.54 -10.75 -15.16
C VAL A 40 15.16 -10.96 -14.53
N ARG A 41 14.65 -12.20 -14.50
CA ARG A 41 13.36 -12.52 -13.90
C ARG A 41 13.38 -12.36 -12.37
N TRP A 42 14.48 -12.78 -11.77
CA TRP A 42 14.75 -12.65 -10.34
C TRP A 42 14.87 -11.19 -9.93
N PHE A 43 15.67 -10.41 -10.67
CA PHE A 43 15.80 -8.97 -10.44
C PHE A 43 14.45 -8.27 -10.57
N SER A 44 13.68 -8.55 -11.62
CA SER A 44 12.36 -7.92 -11.85
C SER A 44 11.38 -8.15 -10.69
N ASN A 45 11.25 -9.39 -10.19
CA ASN A 45 10.36 -9.68 -9.05
C ASN A 45 10.81 -8.99 -7.76
N LEU A 46 12.12 -8.96 -7.51
CA LEU A 46 12.67 -8.30 -6.32
C LEU A 46 12.49 -6.78 -6.39
N SER A 47 12.78 -6.19 -7.56
CA SER A 47 12.62 -4.77 -7.83
C SER A 47 11.17 -4.33 -7.70
N ILE A 48 10.20 -5.06 -8.28
CA ILE A 48 8.79 -4.70 -8.17
C ILE A 48 8.34 -4.71 -6.70
N THR A 49 8.71 -5.74 -5.94
CA THR A 49 8.32 -5.87 -4.53
C THR A 49 8.94 -4.76 -3.66
N PHE A 50 10.23 -4.49 -3.86
CA PHE A 50 10.96 -3.44 -3.16
C PHE A 50 10.42 -2.06 -3.50
N LEU A 51 10.31 -1.75 -4.80
CA LEU A 51 9.80 -0.47 -5.27
C LEU A 51 8.37 -0.24 -4.79
N ASN A 52 7.48 -1.24 -4.87
CA ASN A 52 6.12 -1.10 -4.35
C ASN A 52 6.11 -0.70 -2.87
N SER A 53 6.93 -1.35 -2.05
CA SER A 53 7.01 -1.05 -0.62
C SER A 53 7.57 0.35 -0.33
N VAL A 54 8.61 0.75 -1.06
CA VAL A 54 9.23 2.08 -0.93
C VAL A 54 8.27 3.17 -1.41
N PHE A 55 7.64 2.99 -2.57
CA PHE A 55 6.71 3.95 -3.12
C PHE A 55 5.49 4.15 -2.22
N VAL A 56 4.89 3.08 -1.69
CA VAL A 56 3.76 3.24 -0.77
C VAL A 56 4.17 4.03 0.48
N ARG A 57 5.36 3.76 1.03
CA ARG A 57 5.84 4.45 2.24
C ARG A 57 6.29 5.89 2.02
N LEU A 58 6.70 6.26 0.81
CA LEU A 58 7.17 7.61 0.50
C LEU A 58 6.09 8.46 -0.15
N ILE A 59 5.44 7.94 -1.19
CA ILE A 59 4.47 8.70 -1.99
C ILE A 59 3.24 9.02 -1.17
N PHE A 60 2.67 8.07 -0.41
CA PHE A 60 1.43 8.35 0.33
C PHE A 60 1.63 9.44 1.40
N PRO A 61 2.64 9.35 2.30
CA PRO A 61 2.87 10.42 3.27
C PRO A 61 3.27 11.74 2.62
N ALA A 62 4.13 11.71 1.60
CA ALA A 62 4.54 12.94 0.91
C ALA A 62 3.37 13.60 0.18
N ALA A 63 2.48 12.82 -0.45
CA ALA A 63 1.27 13.33 -1.09
C ALA A 63 0.31 13.92 -0.04
N ALA A 64 0.13 13.26 1.11
CA ALA A 64 -0.72 13.79 2.18
C ALA A 64 -0.20 15.12 2.73
N VAL A 65 1.10 15.22 3.02
CA VAL A 65 1.71 16.46 3.52
C VAL A 65 1.72 17.55 2.45
N GLY A 66 2.06 17.20 1.20
CA GLY A 66 2.11 18.15 0.09
C GLY A 66 0.73 18.71 -0.25
N THR A 67 -0.32 17.87 -0.24
CA THR A 67 -1.70 18.33 -0.45
C THR A 67 -2.20 19.19 0.69
N ALA A 68 -1.84 18.90 1.94
CA ALA A 68 -2.15 19.76 3.09
C ALA A 68 -1.49 21.15 2.98
N LEU A 69 -0.22 21.21 2.55
CA LEU A 69 0.49 22.47 2.39
C LEU A 69 -0.09 23.30 1.23
N LEU A 70 -0.30 22.68 0.06
CA LEU A 70 -0.88 23.35 -1.11
C LEU A 70 -2.30 23.86 -0.83
N SER A 71 -3.10 23.08 -0.12
CA SER A 71 -4.47 23.49 0.26
C SER A 71 -4.46 24.64 1.26
N ALA A 72 -3.50 24.67 2.19
CA ALA A 72 -3.33 25.80 3.11
C ALA A 72 -2.93 27.10 2.40
N GLU A 73 -2.01 27.03 1.43
CA GLU A 73 -1.55 28.22 0.69
C GLU A 73 -2.60 28.76 -0.28
N GLN A 74 -3.31 27.88 -0.98
CA GLN A 74 -4.32 28.27 -1.98
C GLN A 74 -5.72 28.47 -1.38
N GLY A 75 -5.89 28.21 -0.08
CA GLY A 75 -7.19 28.23 0.59
C GLY A 75 -8.18 27.21 0.02
N TRP A 76 -7.67 26.11 -0.54
CA TRP A 76 -8.51 25.06 -1.10
C TRP A 76 -9.10 24.19 0.02
N GLY A 77 -10.42 24.00 -0.02
CA GLY A 77 -11.13 23.13 0.92
C GLY A 77 -12.47 23.70 1.35
N LEU A 78 -13.48 22.83 1.46
CA LEU A 78 -14.84 23.22 1.84
C LEU A 78 -14.87 23.95 3.20
N PHE A 79 -14.01 23.52 4.13
CA PHE A 79 -13.89 24.12 5.47
C PHE A 79 -13.19 25.48 5.46
N HIS A 80 -12.30 25.75 4.49
CA HIS A 80 -11.65 27.05 4.31
C HIS A 80 -12.66 28.11 3.82
N ALA A 81 -13.56 27.72 2.91
CA ALA A 81 -14.61 28.61 2.39
C ALA A 81 -15.68 28.95 3.44
N VAL A 82 -16.04 28.00 4.31
CA VAL A 82 -17.11 28.15 5.32
C VAL A 82 -16.58 28.72 6.66
N ARG A 83 -15.27 28.98 6.78
CA ARG A 83 -14.61 29.50 8.00
C ARG A 83 -15.00 28.72 9.26
N VAL A 84 -14.93 27.40 9.18
CA VAL A 84 -15.24 26.51 10.30
C VAL A 84 -14.03 26.42 11.24
N PRO A 85 -14.20 26.37 12.58
CA PRO A 85 -13.08 26.16 13.50
C PRO A 85 -12.29 24.88 13.16
N GLU A 86 -10.96 24.96 13.20
CA GLU A 86 -10.02 23.88 12.82
C GLU A 86 -10.35 22.53 13.46
N LEU A 87 -10.68 22.52 14.77
CA LEU A 87 -11.05 21.30 15.49
C LEU A 87 -12.35 20.68 14.96
N ALA A 88 -13.34 21.50 14.63
CA ALA A 88 -14.61 21.01 14.09
C ALA A 88 -14.41 20.47 12.66
N ALA A 89 -13.63 21.16 11.82
CA ALA A 89 -13.26 20.68 10.49
C ALA A 89 -12.53 19.32 10.55
N GLY A 90 -11.59 19.16 11.49
CA GLY A 90 -10.87 17.89 11.71
C GLY A 90 -11.81 16.75 12.12
N LEU A 91 -12.69 16.98 13.10
CA LEU A 91 -13.65 15.98 13.55
C LEU A 91 -14.63 15.56 12.45
N ILE A 92 -15.17 16.51 11.69
CA ILE A 92 -16.08 16.21 10.58
C ILE A 92 -15.35 15.40 9.51
N THR A 93 -14.10 15.76 9.19
CA THR A 93 -13.27 15.03 8.22
C THR A 93 -13.05 13.58 8.64
N ILE A 94 -12.75 13.32 9.92
CA ILE A 94 -12.56 11.96 10.43
C ILE A 94 -13.86 11.14 10.26
N ILE A 95 -15.00 11.70 10.67
CA ILE A 95 -16.30 11.02 10.57
C ILE A 95 -16.64 10.71 9.11
N PHE A 96 -16.44 11.67 8.20
CA PHE A 96 -16.69 11.47 6.77
C PHE A 96 -15.75 10.43 6.15
N LEU A 97 -14.46 10.46 6.49
CA LEU A 97 -13.49 9.51 5.98
C LEU A 97 -13.81 8.09 6.43
N ASP A 98 -14.19 7.90 7.70
CA ASP A 98 -14.61 6.61 8.24
C ASP A 98 -15.87 6.10 7.55
N LEU A 99 -16.84 6.99 7.29
CA LEU A 99 -18.06 6.65 6.56
C LEU A 99 -17.76 6.24 5.10
N ILE A 100 -16.84 6.93 4.43
CA ILE A 100 -16.41 6.59 3.06
C ILE A 100 -15.76 5.20 3.04
N ILE A 101 -14.84 4.92 3.98
CA ILE A 101 -14.17 3.62 4.08
C ILE A 101 -15.20 2.53 4.39
N TYR A 102 -16.12 2.77 5.34
CA TYR A 102 -17.22 1.86 5.64
C TYR A 102 -18.08 1.54 4.40
N PHE A 103 -18.38 2.54 3.57
CA PHE A 103 -19.13 2.32 2.33
C PHE A 103 -18.31 1.61 1.25
N GLN A 104 -17.00 1.79 1.23
CA GLN A 104 -16.11 1.11 0.28
C GLN A 104 -16.09 -0.41 0.51
N ASP A 105 -16.14 -0.83 1.78
CA ASP A 105 -16.23 -2.24 2.16
C ASP A 105 -17.68 -2.78 2.17
N LEU A 106 -18.69 -1.92 2.02
CA LEU A 106 -20.08 -2.35 1.98
C LEU A 106 -20.34 -3.07 0.64
N PRO A 107 -20.54 -4.40 0.62
CA PRO A 107 -20.95 -5.06 -0.61
C PRO A 107 -22.33 -4.51 -0.97
N GLY A 108 -22.41 -3.84 -2.13
CA GLY A 108 -23.67 -3.42 -2.70
C GLY A 108 -24.68 -4.57 -2.61
N THR A 109 -25.75 -4.33 -1.87
CA THR A 109 -26.89 -5.23 -1.72
C THR A 109 -27.45 -5.55 -3.10
N ALA A 110 -26.99 -6.64 -3.74
CA ALA A 110 -27.61 -7.17 -4.95
C ALA A 110 -27.36 -8.66 -5.24
N CYS A 111 -26.30 -9.33 -4.77
CA CYS A 111 -26.06 -10.72 -5.20
C CYS A 111 -25.20 -11.56 -4.26
N LYS A 112 -25.71 -11.84 -3.04
CA LYS A 112 -25.21 -12.96 -2.18
C LYS A 112 -26.38 -13.72 -1.54
N ARG A 113 -27.36 -14.10 -2.36
CA ARG A 113 -28.41 -15.06 -1.99
C ARG A 113 -28.72 -15.96 -3.19
N ALA A 114 -27.74 -16.79 -3.54
CA ALA A 114 -27.91 -17.91 -4.46
C ALA A 114 -26.78 -18.95 -4.24
N TYR A 115 -26.68 -19.48 -3.03
CA TYR A 115 -26.19 -20.83 -2.75
C TYR A 115 -27.03 -21.39 -1.61
#